data_AF-A0A497AB71-F1
#
_entry.id   AF-A0A497AB71-F1
#
_cell.length_a   1.000
_cell.length_b   1.000
_cell.length_c   1.000
_cell.angle_alpha   90.00
_cell.angle_beta   90.00
_cell.angle_gamma   90.00
#
_symmetry.space_group_name_H-M   'P 1'
#
loop_
_entity.id
_entity.type
_entity.pdbx_description
1 polymer ?
#
loop_
_entity_poly.entity_id
_entity_poly.type
_entity_poly.pdbx_seq_one_letter_code
_entity_poly.pdbx_strand_id
1 'polypeptide(L)'
;MSLLNEIQADVTEANADIAAVLRKCKVLAVRLGSKDFQSWVDYELNGYPSKNETPDYRIIKHIPSYGHFVGIGWSQLKYHPIPISAIPEEYRDALANLYLTEPISYYSSLVAQCSSEPTIDLGWNPDLIAYLSDKILSDFQLASAWRSISTSSFVALLDTVKNRVLNFVLEIEAVAPNAGETLQGEKPIPEERVQQVFNTVIWGGSAQIAAGNQTIKHDTDIKIIQNDFDSLRRFLSSLEVGEDSIRELREAIQEDEKNQKETAFGKRVQTWLGKMISKAADGSWRIAITVAANLLTRALMQYYGLTA
;
A
#
# COMPACT_ATOMS: atom_id res chain seq x y z
N MET A 1 -28.61 17.80 12.47
CA MET A 1 -28.10 16.50 12.01
C MET A 1 -26.65 16.43 12.44
N SER A 2 -26.17 15.27 12.90
CA SER A 2 -24.76 15.13 13.28
C SER A 2 -23.88 15.21 12.03
N LEU A 3 -22.63 15.66 12.17
CA LEU A 3 -21.67 15.69 11.06
C LEU A 3 -21.45 14.28 10.46
N LEU A 4 -21.52 13.24 11.30
CA LEU A 4 -21.40 11.85 10.87
C LEU A 4 -22.57 11.48 9.93
N ASN A 5 -23.81 11.83 10.30
CA ASN A 5 -24.99 11.55 9.49
C ASN A 5 -24.97 12.31 8.16
N GLU A 6 -24.46 13.55 8.17
CA GLU A 6 -24.28 14.30 6.92
C GLU A 6 -23.26 13.65 5.99
N ILE A 7 -22.12 13.17 6.52
CA ILE A 7 -21.13 12.47 5.68
C ILE A 7 -21.70 11.15 5.15
N GLN A 8 -22.44 10.39 5.97
CA GLN A 8 -23.09 9.15 5.53
C GLN A 8 -24.15 9.41 4.45
N ALA A 9 -24.98 10.43 4.62
CA ALA A 9 -25.97 10.81 3.62
C ALA A 9 -25.28 11.19 2.31
N ASP A 10 -24.30 12.10 2.36
CA ASP A 10 -23.62 12.56 1.14
C ASP A 10 -22.87 11.42 0.43
N VAL A 11 -22.15 10.56 1.15
CA VAL A 11 -21.33 9.51 0.52
C VAL A 11 -22.16 8.38 -0.11
N THR A 12 -23.40 8.20 0.35
CA THR A 12 -24.33 7.19 -0.19
C THR A 12 -25.15 7.71 -1.37
N GLU A 13 -25.05 9.01 -1.70
CA GLU A 13 -25.65 9.55 -2.91
C GLU A 13 -24.96 9.01 -4.17
N ALA A 14 -25.75 8.62 -5.17
CA ALA A 14 -25.23 8.04 -6.42
C ALA A 14 -24.21 8.96 -7.13
N ASN A 15 -24.45 10.28 -7.11
CA ASN A 15 -23.61 11.30 -7.74
C ASN A 15 -22.87 12.16 -6.72
N ALA A 16 -22.53 11.59 -5.56
CA ALA A 16 -21.81 12.30 -4.51
C ALA A 16 -20.53 12.99 -5.03
N ASP A 17 -20.41 14.31 -4.80
CA ASP A 17 -19.14 15.02 -4.97
C ASP A 17 -18.17 14.60 -3.86
N ILE A 18 -17.31 13.64 -4.19
CA ILE A 18 -16.31 13.12 -3.25
C ILE A 18 -15.42 14.23 -2.65
N ALA A 19 -15.13 15.29 -3.40
CA ALA A 19 -14.33 16.39 -2.87
C ALA A 19 -15.09 17.16 -1.79
N ALA A 20 -16.40 17.36 -1.96
CA ALA A 20 -17.26 17.95 -0.93
C ALA A 20 -17.34 17.06 0.33
N VAL A 21 -17.52 15.75 0.15
CA VAL A 21 -17.53 14.77 1.25
C VAL A 21 -16.20 14.80 2.03
N LEU A 22 -15.07 14.81 1.33
CA LEU A 22 -13.74 14.88 1.96
C LEU A 22 -13.50 16.20 2.70
N ARG A 23 -14.05 17.33 2.23
CA ARG A 23 -14.01 18.59 3.00
C ARG A 23 -14.77 18.48 4.33
N LYS A 24 -15.91 17.78 4.36
CA LYS A 24 -16.60 17.46 5.62
C LYS A 24 -15.77 16.51 6.49
N CYS A 25 -15.11 15.53 5.88
CA CYS A 25 -14.17 14.65 6.59
C CYS A 25 -13.00 15.42 7.21
N LYS A 26 -12.51 16.48 6.57
CA LYS A 26 -11.47 17.35 7.15
C LYS A 26 -11.95 18.05 8.42
N VAL A 27 -13.18 18.54 8.43
CA VAL A 27 -13.81 19.10 9.65
C VAL A 27 -13.92 18.03 10.73
N LEU A 28 -14.35 16.82 10.37
CA LEU A 28 -14.44 15.69 11.28
C LEU A 28 -13.06 15.32 11.87
N ALA A 29 -12.00 15.30 11.05
CA ALA A 29 -10.65 14.98 11.49
C ALA A 29 -10.15 15.93 12.58
N VAL A 30 -10.42 17.23 12.41
CA VAL A 30 -10.08 18.26 13.41
C VAL A 30 -10.88 18.07 14.71
N ARG A 31 -12.18 17.72 14.62
CA ARG A 31 -13.02 17.45 15.80
C ARG A 31 -12.57 16.20 16.57
N LEU A 32 -12.19 15.15 15.85
CA LEU A 32 -11.66 13.91 16.45
C LEU A 32 -10.22 14.08 16.98
N GLY A 33 -9.53 15.16 16.63
CA GLY A 33 -8.12 15.36 16.96
C GLY A 33 -7.17 14.35 16.31
N SER A 34 -7.58 13.71 15.21
CA SER A 34 -6.78 12.69 14.52
C SER A 34 -5.92 13.30 13.43
N LYS A 35 -4.62 13.45 13.71
CA LYS A 35 -3.64 13.95 12.74
C LYS A 35 -3.49 13.02 11.53
N ASP A 36 -3.51 11.71 11.77
CA ASP A 36 -3.39 10.70 10.72
C ASP A 36 -4.56 10.79 9.72
N PHE A 37 -5.79 10.92 10.21
CA PHE A 37 -6.96 11.10 9.35
C PHE A 37 -6.94 12.44 8.63
N GLN A 38 -6.51 13.51 9.31
CA GLN A 38 -6.34 14.82 8.68
C GLN A 38 -5.34 14.78 7.52
N SER A 39 -4.16 14.19 7.72
CA SER A 39 -3.14 14.05 6.68
C SER A 39 -3.65 13.26 5.48
N TRP A 40 -4.37 12.15 5.71
CA TRP A 40 -4.96 11.38 4.64
C TRP A 40 -6.00 12.17 3.84
N VAL A 41 -6.92 12.86 4.51
CA VAL A 41 -7.90 13.73 3.83
C VAL A 41 -7.19 14.83 3.02
N ASP A 42 -6.12 15.41 3.58
CA ASP A 42 -5.34 16.43 2.91
C ASP A 42 -4.62 15.90 1.66
N TYR A 43 -4.08 14.69 1.69
CA TYR A 43 -3.50 14.04 0.51
C TYR A 43 -4.55 13.66 -0.53
N GLU A 44 -5.71 13.18 -0.12
CA GLU A 44 -6.81 12.87 -1.05
C GLU A 44 -7.32 14.13 -1.77
N LEU A 45 -7.38 15.28 -1.07
CA LEU A 45 -7.85 16.56 -1.60
C LEU A 45 -6.79 17.33 -2.42
N ASN A 46 -5.52 17.26 -2.04
CA ASN A 46 -4.44 18.08 -2.63
C ASN A 46 -3.43 17.28 -3.45
N GLY A 47 -3.54 15.95 -3.44
CA GLY A 47 -2.58 15.04 -4.06
C GLY A 47 -1.50 14.56 -3.10
N TYR A 48 -0.84 13.48 -3.51
CA TYR A 48 0.25 12.84 -2.79
C TYR A 48 1.59 13.42 -3.27
N PRO A 49 2.50 13.78 -2.36
CA PRO A 49 3.74 14.48 -2.71
C PRO A 49 4.76 13.56 -3.39
N SER A 50 4.65 12.24 -3.21
CA SER A 50 5.53 11.28 -3.87
C SER A 50 4.87 9.93 -4.11
N LYS A 51 5.46 9.14 -5.02
CA LYS A 51 5.06 7.76 -5.30
C LYS A 51 5.17 6.82 -4.09
N ASN A 52 6.00 7.17 -3.11
CA ASN A 52 6.23 6.35 -1.92
C ASN A 52 5.17 6.58 -0.84
N GLU A 53 4.49 7.73 -0.88
CA GLU A 53 3.41 8.07 0.05
C GLU A 53 2.03 7.67 -0.48
N THR A 54 1.97 7.10 -1.70
CA THR A 54 0.70 6.72 -2.34
C THR A 54 0.21 5.38 -1.78
N PRO A 55 -1.02 5.30 -1.25
CA PRO A 55 -1.61 4.05 -0.77
C PRO A 55 -1.72 2.99 -1.87
N ASP A 56 -1.74 1.71 -1.51
CA ASP A 56 -1.89 0.60 -2.46
C ASP A 56 -3.12 0.73 -3.37
N TYR A 57 -4.25 1.22 -2.84
CA TYR A 57 -5.48 1.41 -3.62
C TYR A 57 -5.39 2.56 -4.64
N ARG A 58 -4.35 3.38 -4.55
CA ARG A 58 -4.00 4.43 -5.52
C ARG A 58 -2.96 3.95 -6.53
N ILE A 59 -2.64 2.65 -6.57
CA ILE A 59 -1.70 2.07 -7.53
C ILE A 59 -2.45 1.12 -8.46
N ILE A 60 -2.49 1.48 -9.76
CA ILE A 60 -2.96 0.54 -10.79
C ILE A 60 -1.76 -0.30 -11.22
N LYS A 61 -1.83 -1.60 -10.97
CA LYS A 61 -0.74 -2.56 -11.25
C LYS A 61 -1.00 -3.30 -12.56
N HIS A 62 0.07 -3.78 -13.19
CA HIS A 62 0.04 -4.63 -14.38
C HIS A 62 -0.67 -4.02 -15.61
N ILE A 63 -0.41 -2.74 -15.87
CA ILE A 63 -1.00 -2.03 -17.00
C ILE A 63 -0.40 -2.55 -18.31
N PRO A 64 -1.22 -2.97 -19.29
CA PRO A 64 -0.72 -3.43 -20.57
C PRO A 64 -0.13 -2.26 -21.37
N SER A 65 0.99 -2.53 -22.02
CA SER A 65 1.62 -1.61 -22.96
C SER A 65 1.46 -2.10 -24.39
N TYR A 66 1.22 -1.17 -25.31
CA TYR A 66 1.08 -1.43 -26.73
C TYR A 66 2.00 -0.53 -27.52
N GLY A 67 2.45 -1.02 -28.66
CA GLY A 67 3.34 -0.31 -29.57
C GLY A 67 2.83 -0.28 -31.00
N HIS A 68 3.21 0.79 -31.70
CA HIS A 68 3.25 0.83 -33.15
C HIS A 68 4.68 0.61 -33.62
N PHE A 69 4.86 -0.43 -34.44
CA PHE A 69 6.15 -0.82 -34.98
C PHE A 69 6.17 -0.66 -36.50
N VAL A 70 7.29 -0.18 -37.03
CA VAL A 70 7.54 -0.01 -38.46
C VAL A 70 8.78 -0.81 -38.84
N GLY A 71 8.64 -1.73 -39.78
CA GLY A 71 9.71 -2.59 -40.26
C GLY A 71 10.13 -2.26 -41.69
N ILE A 72 11.00 -3.10 -42.23
CA ILE A 72 11.49 -2.97 -43.61
C ILE A 72 10.31 -3.05 -44.59
N GLY A 73 10.40 -2.29 -45.69
CA GLY A 73 9.39 -2.29 -46.75
C GLY A 73 8.06 -1.67 -46.34
N TRP A 74 8.04 -0.76 -45.36
CA TRP A 74 6.82 -0.14 -44.79
C TRP A 74 5.87 -1.14 -44.13
N SER A 75 6.37 -2.31 -43.72
CA SER A 75 5.59 -3.23 -42.88
C SER A 75 5.27 -2.56 -41.54
N GLN A 76 4.05 -2.77 -41.05
CA GLN A 76 3.55 -2.10 -39.85
C GLN A 76 2.84 -3.09 -38.94
N LEU A 77 3.18 -3.06 -37.65
CA LEU A 77 2.38 -3.68 -36.59
C LEU A 77 1.76 -2.56 -35.77
N LYS A 78 0.45 -2.55 -35.65
CA LYS A 78 -0.31 -1.57 -34.86
C LYS A 78 -0.92 -2.27 -33.66
N TYR A 79 -0.96 -1.58 -32.52
CA TYR A 79 -1.54 -2.12 -31.29
C TYR A 79 -0.89 -3.46 -30.89
N HIS A 80 0.41 -3.61 -31.15
CA HIS A 80 1.11 -4.84 -30.81
C HIS A 80 1.45 -4.82 -29.31
N PRO A 81 1.10 -5.86 -28.53
CA PRO A 81 1.41 -5.88 -27.11
C PRO A 81 2.92 -5.88 -26.90
N ILE A 82 3.40 -5.11 -25.93
CA ILE A 82 4.80 -5.07 -25.52
C ILE A 82 4.93 -5.89 -24.23
N PRO A 83 5.58 -7.07 -24.27
CA PRO A 83 5.82 -7.85 -23.06
C PRO A 83 6.72 -7.09 -22.08
N ILE A 84 6.40 -7.13 -20.79
CA ILE A 84 7.21 -6.49 -19.74
C ILE A 84 8.65 -7.00 -19.70
N SER A 85 8.86 -8.25 -20.13
CA SER A 85 10.19 -8.87 -20.23
C SER A 85 11.07 -8.21 -21.30
N ALA A 86 10.48 -7.62 -22.34
CA ALA A 86 11.20 -6.90 -23.40
C ALA A 86 11.65 -5.50 -22.93
N ILE A 87 11.12 -5.01 -21.81
CA ILE A 87 11.47 -3.70 -21.24
C ILE A 87 12.67 -3.88 -20.28
N PRO A 88 13.70 -3.01 -20.34
CA PRO A 88 14.79 -3.01 -19.38
C PRO A 88 14.30 -2.86 -17.94
N GLU A 89 14.95 -3.55 -17.00
CA GLU A 89 14.49 -3.67 -15.61
C GLU A 89 14.23 -2.31 -14.93
N GLU A 90 15.07 -1.32 -15.22
CA GLU A 90 14.98 0.05 -14.70
C GLU A 90 13.67 0.78 -15.05
N TYR A 91 12.99 0.42 -16.15
CA TYR A 91 11.73 1.05 -16.57
C TYR A 91 10.49 0.20 -16.28
N ARG A 92 10.66 -1.06 -15.86
CA ARG A 92 9.52 -1.99 -15.72
C ARG A 92 8.48 -1.49 -14.74
N ASP A 93 8.90 -0.99 -13.58
CA ASP A 93 7.98 -0.46 -12.56
C ASP A 93 7.18 0.74 -13.10
N ALA A 94 7.87 1.73 -13.67
CA ALA A 94 7.25 2.95 -14.18
C ALA A 94 6.28 2.69 -15.36
N LEU A 95 6.50 1.63 -16.13
CA LEU A 95 5.65 1.26 -17.27
C LEU A 95 4.55 0.26 -16.90
N ALA A 96 4.78 -0.64 -15.95
CA ALA A 96 3.78 -1.61 -15.50
C ALA A 96 2.81 -1.04 -14.46
N ASN A 97 3.24 -0.05 -13.67
CA ASN A 97 2.45 0.51 -12.58
C ASN A 97 2.15 1.99 -12.84
N LEU A 98 0.96 2.43 -12.41
CA LEU A 98 0.59 3.84 -12.37
C LEU A 98 0.26 4.24 -10.94
N TYR A 99 1.04 5.18 -10.42
CA TYR A 99 0.83 5.81 -9.12
C TYR A 99 -0.09 7.02 -9.29
N LEU A 100 -1.26 6.97 -8.66
CA LEU A 100 -2.30 7.98 -8.79
C LEU A 100 -2.11 9.11 -7.77
N THR A 101 -1.11 9.96 -8.00
CA THR A 101 -0.70 11.03 -7.07
C THR A 101 -1.58 12.28 -7.12
N GLU A 102 -2.28 12.53 -8.23
CA GLU A 102 -3.13 13.74 -8.36
C GLU A 102 -4.29 13.80 -7.34
N PRO A 103 -4.85 15.00 -7.06
CA PRO A 103 -6.07 15.17 -6.27
C PRO A 103 -7.24 14.28 -6.75
N ILE A 104 -8.13 13.86 -5.84
CA ILE A 104 -9.28 13.03 -6.22
C ILE A 104 -10.20 13.69 -7.25
N SER A 105 -10.28 15.03 -7.22
CA SER A 105 -11.06 15.84 -8.16
C SER A 105 -10.55 15.73 -9.60
N TYR A 106 -9.24 15.48 -9.78
CA TYR A 106 -8.66 15.24 -11.10
C TYR A 106 -9.25 13.96 -11.71
N TYR A 107 -9.27 12.85 -10.96
CA TYR A 107 -9.82 11.58 -11.45
C TYR A 107 -11.33 11.62 -11.63
N SER A 108 -12.05 12.34 -10.76
CA SER A 108 -13.48 12.58 -10.95
C SER A 108 -13.76 13.33 -12.26
N SER A 109 -12.99 14.38 -12.55
CA SER A 109 -13.09 15.12 -13.80
C SER A 109 -12.71 14.26 -15.01
N LEU A 110 -11.66 13.43 -14.88
CA LEU A 110 -11.21 12.50 -15.92
C LEU A 110 -12.29 11.48 -16.29
N VAL A 111 -12.93 10.87 -15.29
CA VAL A 111 -14.04 9.92 -15.51
C VAL A 111 -15.23 10.59 -16.20
N ALA A 112 -15.57 11.82 -15.80
CA ALA A 112 -16.65 12.56 -16.44
C ALA A 112 -16.37 12.85 -17.93
N GLN A 113 -15.13 13.24 -18.24
CA GLN A 113 -14.69 13.53 -19.61
C GLN A 113 -14.56 12.29 -20.49
N CYS A 114 -14.12 11.16 -19.93
CA CYS A 114 -13.88 9.91 -20.65
C CYS A 114 -15.03 8.90 -20.55
N SER A 115 -16.24 9.33 -20.17
CA SER A 115 -17.38 8.46 -19.87
C SER A 115 -17.83 7.55 -21.03
N SER A 116 -17.53 7.90 -22.28
CA SER A 116 -17.82 7.07 -23.46
C SER A 116 -16.68 6.14 -23.88
N GLU A 117 -15.47 6.31 -23.33
CA GLU A 117 -14.30 5.55 -23.72
C GLU A 117 -14.04 4.41 -22.74
N PRO A 118 -13.80 3.17 -23.20
CA PRO A 118 -13.51 2.04 -22.31
C PRO A 118 -12.10 2.11 -21.72
N THR A 119 -11.18 2.81 -22.39
CA THR A 119 -9.76 2.90 -22.06
C THR A 119 -9.21 4.30 -22.28
N ILE A 120 -8.23 4.67 -21.46
CA ILE A 120 -7.42 5.88 -21.60
C ILE A 120 -6.01 5.44 -21.94
N ASP A 121 -5.51 5.93 -23.07
CA ASP A 121 -4.17 5.64 -23.55
C ASP A 121 -3.19 6.73 -23.10
N LEU A 122 -2.17 6.32 -22.34
CA LEU A 122 -1.12 7.19 -21.83
C LEU A 122 0.18 6.90 -22.58
N GLY A 123 0.55 7.81 -23.47
CA GLY A 123 1.79 7.72 -24.26
C GLY A 123 3.04 7.59 -23.39
N TRP A 124 4.00 6.79 -23.85
CA TRP A 124 5.32 6.73 -23.26
C TRP A 124 6.10 8.03 -23.52
N ASN A 125 7.12 8.29 -22.71
CA ASN A 125 8.03 9.40 -22.96
C ASN A 125 8.73 9.22 -24.33
N PRO A 126 8.73 10.24 -25.22
CA PRO A 126 9.40 10.17 -26.51
C PRO A 126 10.88 9.77 -26.45
N ASP A 127 11.62 10.24 -25.44
CA ASP A 127 13.04 9.89 -25.25
C ASP A 127 13.21 8.40 -24.95
N LEU A 128 12.28 7.83 -24.18
CA LEU A 128 12.25 6.40 -23.90
C LEU A 128 11.93 5.59 -25.15
N ILE A 129 10.99 6.06 -25.98
CA ILE A 129 10.66 5.44 -27.26
C ILE A 129 11.90 5.43 -28.18
N ALA A 130 12.60 6.56 -28.28
CA ALA A 130 13.82 6.67 -29.07
C ALA A 130 14.92 5.73 -28.55
N TYR A 131 15.09 5.64 -27.23
CA TYR A 131 16.07 4.75 -26.59
C TYR A 131 15.76 3.25 -26.78
N LEU A 132 14.48 2.88 -26.85
CA LEU A 132 14.02 1.50 -26.99
C LEU A 132 13.68 1.11 -28.45
N SER A 133 13.89 2.01 -29.41
CA SER A 133 13.34 1.89 -30.76
C SER A 133 13.62 0.55 -31.44
N ASP A 134 14.84 0.05 -31.36
CA ASP A 134 15.30 -1.20 -31.98
C ASP A 134 15.50 -2.36 -30.98
N LYS A 135 15.15 -2.14 -29.69
CA LYS A 135 15.46 -3.08 -28.60
C LYS A 135 14.30 -4.00 -28.22
N ILE A 136 13.07 -3.64 -28.60
CA ILE A 136 11.86 -4.37 -28.19
C ILE A 136 11.55 -5.54 -29.13
N LEU A 137 11.64 -5.32 -30.44
CA LEU A 137 11.27 -6.31 -31.44
C LEU A 137 12.28 -6.28 -32.59
N SER A 138 12.92 -7.42 -32.88
CA SER A 138 13.86 -7.53 -34.00
C SER A 138 13.19 -7.20 -35.33
N ASP A 139 13.95 -6.59 -36.25
CA ASP A 139 13.51 -6.17 -37.60
C ASP A 139 12.44 -5.06 -37.65
N PHE A 140 12.06 -4.52 -36.49
CA PHE A 140 11.08 -3.47 -36.36
C PHE A 140 11.60 -2.31 -35.49
N GLN A 141 11.20 -1.10 -35.84
CA GLN A 141 11.42 0.10 -35.04
C GLN A 141 10.13 0.50 -34.32
N LEU A 142 10.21 0.71 -33.01
CA LEU A 142 9.12 1.27 -32.22
C LEU A 142 8.95 2.75 -32.58
N ALA A 143 7.83 3.07 -33.21
CA ALA A 143 7.46 4.42 -33.63
C ALA A 143 6.64 5.15 -32.56
N SER A 144 5.77 4.43 -31.85
CA SER A 144 5.06 4.95 -30.68
C SER A 144 4.72 3.82 -29.72
N ALA A 145 4.61 4.16 -28.43
CA ALA A 145 4.15 3.24 -27.40
C ALA A 145 3.28 3.97 -26.39
N TRP A 146 2.32 3.26 -25.82
CA TRP A 146 1.42 3.78 -24.80
C TRP A 146 0.98 2.67 -23.86
N ARG A 147 0.51 3.09 -22.69
CA ARG A 147 -0.15 2.25 -21.69
C ARG A 147 -1.65 2.40 -21.86
N SER A 148 -2.39 1.31 -21.88
CA SER A 148 -3.85 1.36 -21.98
C SER A 148 -4.49 1.04 -20.65
N ILE A 149 -5.20 2.00 -20.07
CA ILE A 149 -5.77 1.92 -18.72
C ILE A 149 -7.29 1.91 -18.84
N SER A 150 -7.99 0.97 -18.21
CA SER A 150 -9.44 0.99 -18.25
C SER A 150 -10.01 2.19 -17.49
N THR A 151 -10.98 2.89 -18.07
CA THR A 151 -11.70 3.99 -17.39
C THR A 151 -12.36 3.51 -16.10
N SER A 152 -12.80 2.26 -16.06
CA SER A 152 -13.35 1.60 -14.87
C SER A 152 -12.39 1.56 -13.68
N SER A 153 -11.06 1.59 -13.90
CA SER A 153 -10.07 1.62 -12.82
C SER A 153 -10.13 2.93 -12.03
N PHE A 154 -10.45 4.05 -12.68
CA PHE A 154 -10.64 5.33 -12.01
C PHE A 154 -12.00 5.41 -11.32
N VAL A 155 -13.04 4.78 -11.86
CA VAL A 155 -14.33 4.62 -11.15
C VAL A 155 -14.11 3.83 -9.86
N ALA A 156 -13.41 2.70 -9.94
CA ALA A 156 -13.08 1.88 -8.78
C ALA A 156 -12.24 2.62 -7.73
N LEU A 157 -11.34 3.51 -8.15
CA LEU A 157 -10.61 4.41 -7.23
C LEU A 157 -11.59 5.30 -6.45
N LEU A 158 -12.48 6.00 -7.15
CA LEU A 158 -13.46 6.90 -6.53
C LEU A 158 -14.34 6.14 -5.52
N ASP A 159 -14.85 4.97 -5.92
CA ASP A 159 -15.68 4.13 -5.07
C ASP A 159 -14.92 3.58 -3.87
N THR A 160 -13.64 3.24 -4.03
CA THR A 160 -12.79 2.81 -2.91
C THR A 160 -12.64 3.93 -1.88
N VAL A 161 -12.41 5.17 -2.31
CA VAL A 161 -12.32 6.31 -1.38
C VAL A 161 -13.68 6.57 -0.70
N LYS A 162 -14.80 6.50 -1.44
CA LYS A 162 -16.16 6.58 -0.85
C LYS A 162 -16.36 5.52 0.23
N ASN A 163 -16.07 4.27 -0.07
CA ASN A 163 -16.23 3.15 0.84
C ASN A 163 -15.35 3.30 2.09
N ARG A 164 -14.11 3.77 1.94
CA ARG A 164 -13.22 4.05 3.08
C ARG A 164 -13.77 5.15 3.97
N VAL A 165 -14.30 6.24 3.39
CA VAL A 165 -14.96 7.31 4.15
C VAL A 165 -16.18 6.77 4.90
N LEU A 166 -17.06 6.05 4.20
CA LEU A 166 -18.28 5.49 4.79
C LEU A 166 -17.96 4.56 5.96
N ASN A 167 -17.06 3.59 5.73
CA ASN A 167 -16.63 2.66 6.76
C ASN A 167 -16.00 3.38 7.95
N PHE A 168 -15.20 4.42 7.71
CA PHE A 168 -14.56 5.17 8.79
C PHE A 168 -15.60 5.87 9.66
N VAL A 169 -16.59 6.52 9.03
CA VAL A 169 -17.65 7.23 9.74
C VAL A 169 -18.54 6.27 10.54
N LEU A 170 -18.88 5.10 9.98
CA LEU A 170 -19.67 4.07 10.68
C LEU A 170 -18.93 3.51 11.90
N GLU A 171 -17.62 3.24 11.77
CA GLU A 171 -16.80 2.76 12.90
C GLU A 171 -16.65 3.83 13.98
N ILE A 172 -16.50 5.10 13.61
CA ILE A 172 -16.48 6.21 14.57
C ILE A 172 -17.83 6.34 15.27
N GLU A 173 -18.96 6.25 14.55
CA GLU A 173 -20.30 6.30 15.14
C GLU A 173 -20.54 5.15 16.11
N ALA A 174 -20.12 3.93 15.77
CA ALA A 174 -20.25 2.76 16.63
C ALA A 174 -19.48 2.92 17.96
N VAL A 175 -18.32 3.60 17.94
CA VAL A 175 -17.52 3.87 19.14
C VAL A 175 -18.04 5.07 19.93
N ALA A 176 -18.46 6.14 19.24
CA ALA A 176 -18.96 7.36 19.85
C ALA A 176 -20.01 8.04 18.95
N PRO A 177 -21.31 7.79 19.21
CA PRO A 177 -22.41 8.32 18.40
C PRO A 177 -22.43 9.86 18.30
N ASN A 178 -21.96 10.54 19.34
CA ASN A 178 -21.95 12.01 19.41
C ASN A 178 -20.62 12.65 18.96
N ALA A 179 -19.67 11.87 18.42
CA ALA A 179 -18.35 12.38 18.02
C ALA A 179 -18.42 13.41 16.88
N GLY A 180 -19.51 13.41 16.10
CA GLY A 180 -19.78 14.42 15.09
C GLY A 180 -20.23 15.78 15.64
N GLU A 181 -20.63 15.86 16.90
CA GLU A 181 -21.31 17.03 17.49
C GLU A 181 -20.48 17.77 18.54
N THR A 182 -19.33 17.21 18.94
CA THR A 182 -18.45 17.80 19.95
C THR A 182 -17.75 19.06 19.44
N LEU A 183 -17.69 20.08 20.31
CA LEU A 183 -16.98 21.34 20.07
C LEU A 183 -15.47 21.12 20.12
N GLN A 184 -14.70 21.98 19.42
CA GLN A 184 -13.23 21.94 19.46
C GLN A 184 -12.73 21.97 20.92
N GLY A 185 -12.09 20.88 21.36
CA GLY A 185 -11.45 20.78 22.68
C GLY A 185 -11.88 19.58 23.52
N GLU A 186 -13.08 19.04 23.29
CA GLU A 186 -13.48 17.76 23.88
C GLU A 186 -13.03 16.63 22.95
N LYS A 187 -12.22 15.67 23.44
CA LYS A 187 -11.88 14.46 22.70
C LYS A 187 -12.96 13.41 22.99
N PRO A 188 -13.98 13.22 22.13
CA PRO A 188 -15.06 12.27 22.37
C PRO A 188 -14.55 10.81 22.42
N ILE A 189 -13.39 10.56 21.80
CA ILE A 189 -12.76 9.25 21.70
C ILE A 189 -11.26 9.43 22.03
N PRO A 190 -10.63 8.51 22.79
CA PRO A 190 -9.18 8.48 22.92
C PRO A 190 -8.49 8.39 21.56
N GLU A 191 -7.44 9.18 21.37
CA GLU A 191 -6.73 9.30 20.08
C GLU A 191 -6.22 7.95 19.56
N GLU A 192 -5.78 7.06 20.45
CA GLU A 192 -5.35 5.69 20.16
C GLU A 192 -6.44 4.87 19.45
N ARG A 193 -7.70 5.02 19.88
CA ARG A 193 -8.82 4.29 19.30
C ARG A 193 -9.18 4.83 17.91
N VAL A 194 -9.08 6.13 17.71
CA VAL A 194 -9.27 6.75 16.38
C VAL A 194 -8.16 6.31 15.42
N GLN A 195 -6.91 6.25 15.88
CA GLN A 195 -5.79 5.72 15.10
C GLN A 195 -5.99 4.25 14.73
N GLN A 196 -6.51 3.44 15.65
CA GLN A 196 -6.81 2.03 15.36
C GLN A 196 -7.86 1.88 14.26
N VAL A 197 -8.97 2.64 14.34
CA VAL A 197 -10.02 2.65 13.30
C VAL A 197 -9.43 3.13 11.97
N PHE A 198 -8.66 4.21 11.99
CA PHE A 198 -8.01 4.75 10.80
C PHE A 198 -7.08 3.72 10.12
N ASN A 199 -6.20 3.06 10.88
CA ASN A 199 -5.29 2.05 10.33
C ASN A 199 -6.04 0.84 9.76
N THR A 200 -7.13 0.43 10.41
CA THR A 200 -7.94 -0.71 9.95
C THR A 200 -8.73 -0.37 8.69
N VAL A 201 -9.38 0.80 8.65
CA VAL A 201 -10.35 1.14 7.62
C VAL A 201 -9.74 1.87 6.43
N ILE A 202 -8.85 2.84 6.69
CA ILE A 202 -8.26 3.67 5.64
C ILE A 202 -7.07 2.97 4.98
N TRP A 203 -6.31 2.16 5.73
CA TRP A 203 -5.16 1.45 5.18
C TRP A 203 -5.44 -0.04 4.91
N GLY A 204 -6.28 -0.71 5.70
CA GLY A 204 -6.47 -2.18 5.66
C GLY A 204 -7.26 -2.79 4.49
N GLY A 205 -7.47 -2.05 3.39
CA GLY A 205 -8.42 -2.45 2.32
C GLY A 205 -7.91 -3.46 1.28
N SER A 206 -6.66 -3.92 1.35
CA SER A 206 -6.11 -4.96 0.45
C SER A 206 -5.55 -6.17 1.20
N ALA A 207 -5.72 -6.23 2.53
CA ALA A 207 -5.30 -7.36 3.35
C ALA A 207 -6.09 -7.36 4.65
N GLN A 208 -7.32 -7.88 4.65
CA GLN A 208 -7.88 -8.41 5.89
C GLN A 208 -7.05 -9.64 6.27
N ILE A 209 -6.07 -9.42 7.16
CA ILE A 209 -5.65 -10.18 8.36
C ILE A 209 -4.28 -9.58 8.76
N ALA A 210 -4.27 -8.38 9.34
CA ALA A 210 -3.16 -7.86 10.16
C ALA A 210 -3.48 -6.44 10.65
N ALA A 211 -4.07 -6.31 11.85
CA ALA A 211 -3.84 -5.19 12.78
C ALA A 211 -4.84 -5.24 13.95
N GLY A 212 -4.93 -6.41 14.61
CA GLY A 212 -5.27 -6.42 16.02
C GLY A 212 -4.03 -6.03 16.81
N ASN A 213 -4.03 -4.79 17.32
CA ASN A 213 -3.08 -4.20 18.26
C ASN A 213 -1.62 -4.00 17.81
N GLN A 214 -1.16 -2.77 18.09
CA GLN A 214 0.19 -2.22 17.93
C GLN A 214 0.59 -1.93 16.49
N THR A 215 0.10 -0.79 16.03
CA THR A 215 0.91 0.14 15.24
C THR A 215 2.22 0.40 15.98
N ILE A 216 3.25 -0.39 15.65
CA ILE A 216 4.64 0.01 15.81
C ILE A 216 4.85 1.13 14.77
N LYS A 217 4.39 2.33 15.10
CA LYS A 217 4.96 3.56 14.54
C LYS A 217 5.99 3.97 15.56
N HIS A 218 7.24 3.56 15.34
CA HIS A 218 8.44 4.40 15.39
C HIS A 218 9.65 3.48 15.19
N ASP A 219 10.33 3.70 14.05
CA ASP A 219 11.69 3.22 13.70
C ASP A 219 11.85 1.89 12.92
N THR A 220 11.18 1.74 11.78
CA THR A 220 11.54 0.73 10.75
C THR A 220 12.05 1.37 9.46
N ASP A 221 13.05 2.24 9.60
CA ASP A 221 14.14 2.36 8.63
C ASP A 221 15.28 1.36 8.94
N ILE A 222 15.07 0.41 9.87
CA ILE A 222 16.01 -0.69 10.12
C ILE A 222 15.88 -1.69 8.97
N LYS A 223 16.58 -1.40 7.87
CA LYS A 223 16.80 -2.34 6.78
C LYS A 223 17.54 -3.55 7.34
N ILE A 224 16.86 -4.70 7.42
CA ILE A 224 17.53 -5.98 7.69
C ILE A 224 18.38 -6.29 6.46
N ILE A 225 19.68 -6.39 6.68
CA ILE A 225 20.68 -6.71 5.66
C ILE A 225 20.89 -8.22 5.70
N GLN A 226 20.92 -8.85 4.53
CA GLN A 226 21.13 -10.29 4.41
C GLN A 226 22.42 -10.71 5.12
N ASN A 227 22.34 -11.78 5.92
CA ASN A 227 23.43 -12.33 6.72
C ASN A 227 24.04 -11.39 7.79
N ASP A 228 23.48 -10.19 8.01
CA ASP A 228 23.92 -9.27 9.06
C ASP A 228 23.06 -9.44 10.32
N PHE A 229 23.58 -10.16 11.31
CA PHE A 229 22.86 -10.42 12.56
C PHE A 229 22.66 -9.14 13.39
N ASP A 230 23.51 -8.14 13.27
CA ASP A 230 23.37 -6.89 14.02
C ASP A 230 22.20 -6.05 13.47
N SER A 231 21.90 -6.16 12.17
CA SER A 231 20.68 -5.59 11.59
C SER A 231 19.41 -6.30 12.09
N LEU A 232 19.43 -7.64 12.16
CA LEU A 232 18.33 -8.45 12.66
C LEU A 232 18.10 -8.22 14.17
N ARG A 233 19.17 -8.14 14.96
CA ARG A 233 19.10 -7.85 16.40
C ARG A 233 18.42 -6.50 16.65
N ARG A 234 18.83 -5.44 15.95
CA ARG A 234 18.23 -4.10 16.09
C ARG A 234 16.73 -4.12 15.80
N PHE A 235 16.31 -4.85 14.76
CA PHE A 235 14.91 -5.04 14.44
C PHE A 235 14.16 -5.84 15.52
N LEU A 236 14.72 -6.92 16.04
CA LEU A 236 14.07 -7.70 17.11
C LEU A 236 13.97 -6.92 18.43
N SER A 237 14.99 -6.10 18.74
CA SER A 237 14.96 -5.20 19.89
C SER A 237 13.88 -4.12 19.76
N SER A 238 13.61 -3.61 18.55
CA SER A 238 12.51 -2.66 18.33
C SER A 238 11.13 -3.31 18.48
N LEU A 239 11.04 -4.63 18.36
CA LEU A 239 9.85 -5.43 18.70
C LEU A 239 9.77 -5.81 20.19
N GLU A 240 10.58 -5.20 21.05
CA GLU A 240 10.68 -5.52 22.49
C GLU A 240 10.97 -7.00 22.78
N VAL A 241 11.65 -7.70 21.86
CA VAL A 241 12.11 -9.08 22.10
C VAL A 241 13.24 -9.04 23.13
N GLY A 242 13.07 -9.77 24.23
CA GLY A 242 14.08 -9.84 25.29
C GLY A 242 15.43 -10.37 24.80
N GLU A 243 16.52 -9.79 25.32
CA GLU A 243 17.90 -10.13 24.93
C GLU A 243 18.24 -11.63 25.08
N ASP A 244 17.62 -12.34 26.02
CA ASP A 244 17.78 -13.79 26.16
C ASP A 244 17.23 -14.57 24.95
N SER A 245 16.07 -14.16 24.41
CA SER A 245 15.50 -14.74 23.20
C SER A 245 16.35 -14.38 21.97
N ILE A 246 16.91 -13.17 21.91
CA ILE A 246 17.80 -12.77 20.81
C ILE A 246 19.10 -13.58 20.83
N ARG A 247 19.67 -13.84 22.02
CA ARG A 247 20.84 -14.72 22.19
C ARG A 247 20.53 -16.16 21.74
N GLU A 248 19.39 -16.70 22.13
CA GLU A 248 18.92 -18.03 21.70
C GLU A 248 18.79 -18.12 20.17
N LEU A 249 18.30 -17.07 19.49
CA LEU A 249 18.25 -17.02 18.03
C LEU A 249 19.65 -17.04 17.41
N ARG A 250 20.61 -16.30 17.98
CA ARG A 250 22.00 -16.27 17.49
C ARG A 250 22.63 -17.65 17.50
N GLU A 251 22.45 -18.38 18.62
CA GLU A 251 22.94 -19.75 18.77
C GLU A 251 22.25 -20.68 17.77
N ALA A 252 20.92 -20.57 17.60
CA ALA A 252 20.16 -21.35 16.65
C ALA A 252 20.65 -21.16 15.20
N ILE A 253 20.91 -19.91 14.77
CA ILE A 253 21.44 -19.60 13.43
C ILE A 253 22.82 -20.23 13.24
N GLN A 254 23.75 -20.05 14.20
CA GLN A 254 25.11 -20.59 14.11
C GLN A 254 25.16 -22.12 14.09
N GLU A 255 24.22 -22.77 14.76
CA GLU A 255 24.15 -24.22 14.80
C GLU A 255 23.42 -24.82 13.59
N ASP A 256 22.42 -24.13 13.05
CA ASP A 256 21.74 -24.55 11.83
C ASP A 256 22.63 -24.33 10.59
N GLU A 257 23.50 -23.30 10.59
CA GLU A 257 24.48 -23.03 9.52
C GLU A 257 25.53 -24.16 9.39
N LYS A 258 25.82 -24.87 10.49
CA LYS A 258 26.73 -26.04 10.49
C LYS A 258 26.12 -27.27 9.82
N ASN A 259 24.79 -27.34 9.71
CA ASN A 259 24.05 -28.45 9.12
C ASN A 259 23.52 -28.02 7.75
N GLN A 260 24.43 -27.82 6.79
CA GLN A 260 24.13 -27.41 5.43
C GLN A 260 23.10 -28.33 4.76
N LYS A 261 21.86 -27.84 4.63
CA LYS A 261 21.01 -28.01 3.44
C LYS A 261 19.72 -27.19 3.57
N GLU A 262 19.45 -26.47 2.48
CA GLU A 262 18.15 -26.10 1.94
C GLU A 262 17.50 -24.76 2.31
N THR A 263 16.68 -24.37 1.34
CA THR A 263 15.89 -23.18 1.05
C THR A 263 14.82 -22.83 2.10
N ALA A 264 15.02 -23.24 3.34
CA ALA A 264 14.09 -23.08 4.45
C ALA A 264 14.83 -22.76 5.76
N PHE A 265 14.11 -22.30 6.77
CA PHE A 265 14.69 -22.10 8.10
C PHE A 265 15.18 -23.42 8.69
N GLY A 266 16.36 -23.40 9.30
CA GLY A 266 16.87 -24.55 10.05
C GLY A 266 15.96 -24.93 11.23
N LYS A 267 16.09 -26.17 11.68
CA LYS A 267 15.18 -26.76 12.69
C LYS A 267 15.22 -26.00 14.02
N ARG A 268 16.37 -25.45 14.41
CA ARG A 268 16.50 -24.70 15.66
C ARG A 268 15.90 -23.30 15.52
N VAL A 269 16.06 -22.65 14.37
CA VAL A 269 15.40 -21.38 14.05
C VAL A 269 13.87 -21.54 14.01
N GLN A 270 13.35 -22.63 13.44
CA GLN A 270 11.91 -22.94 13.47
C GLN A 270 11.40 -23.18 14.90
N THR A 271 12.18 -23.87 15.73
CA THR A 271 11.85 -24.12 17.14
C THR A 271 11.80 -22.80 17.92
N TRP A 272 12.77 -21.92 17.68
CA TRP A 272 12.81 -20.57 18.25
C TRP A 272 11.59 -19.74 17.82
N LEU A 273 11.24 -19.76 16.54
CA LEU A 273 10.07 -19.07 16.00
C LEU A 273 8.78 -19.56 16.68
N GLY A 274 8.62 -20.87 16.83
CA GLY A 274 7.50 -21.48 17.56
C GLY A 274 7.42 -21.02 19.01
N LYS A 275 8.55 -20.98 19.72
CA LYS A 275 8.62 -20.50 21.11
C LYS A 275 8.22 -19.03 21.25
N MET A 276 8.65 -18.18 20.32
CA MET A 276 8.27 -16.76 20.31
C MET A 276 6.80 -16.56 20.00
N ILE A 277 6.22 -17.35 19.09
CA ILE A 277 4.79 -17.35 18.82
C ILE A 277 4.00 -17.81 20.06
N SER A 278 4.48 -18.84 20.79
CA SER A 278 3.85 -19.27 22.05
C SER A 278 3.89 -18.18 23.12
N LYS A 279 5.00 -17.44 23.25
CA LYS A 279 5.12 -16.27 24.16
C LYS A 279 4.17 -15.12 23.80
N ALA A 280 3.83 -14.97 22.51
CA ALA A 280 2.79 -14.04 22.08
C ALA A 280 1.38 -14.56 22.42
N ALA A 281 1.18 -15.88 22.37
CA ALA A 281 -0.09 -16.54 22.69
C ALA A 281 -0.43 -16.48 24.18
N ASP A 282 0.57 -16.65 25.05
CA ASP A 282 0.42 -16.64 26.51
C ASP A 282 0.45 -15.22 27.12
N GLY A 283 0.71 -14.19 26.31
CA GLY A 283 0.72 -12.79 26.71
C GLY A 283 2.03 -12.31 27.37
N SER A 284 3.04 -13.17 27.48
CA SER A 284 4.36 -12.80 28.03
C SER A 284 5.14 -11.84 27.13
N TRP A 285 4.81 -11.82 25.84
CA TRP A 285 5.27 -10.83 24.88
C TRP A 285 4.06 -10.01 24.41
N ARG A 286 4.13 -8.68 24.58
CA ARG A 286 3.00 -7.77 24.35
C ARG A 286 2.67 -7.52 22.87
N ILE A 287 2.95 -8.48 21.98
CA ILE A 287 2.59 -8.46 20.56
C ILE A 287 1.53 -9.53 20.29
N ALA A 288 0.51 -9.20 19.49
CA ALA A 288 -0.52 -10.17 19.12
C ALA A 288 0.07 -11.37 18.36
N ILE A 289 -0.38 -12.59 18.66
CA ILE A 289 0.15 -13.85 18.09
C ILE A 289 0.25 -13.86 16.55
N THR A 290 -0.75 -13.29 15.87
CA THR A 290 -0.81 -13.20 14.41
C THR A 290 0.17 -12.18 13.84
N VAL A 291 0.45 -11.10 14.58
CA VAL A 291 1.43 -10.07 14.21
C VAL A 291 2.85 -10.58 14.46
N ALA A 292 3.07 -11.24 15.60
CA ALA A 292 4.31 -11.90 15.97
C ALA A 292 4.77 -12.91 14.91
N ALA A 293 3.88 -13.82 14.49
CA ALA A 293 4.21 -14.82 13.48
C ALA A 293 4.65 -14.19 12.15
N ASN A 294 3.92 -13.18 11.67
CA ASN A 294 4.22 -12.51 10.41
C ASN A 294 5.51 -11.68 10.45
N LEU A 295 5.71 -10.88 11.50
CA LEU A 295 6.90 -10.02 11.62
C LEU A 295 8.18 -10.84 11.77
N LEU A 296 8.17 -11.84 12.64
CA LEU A 296 9.34 -12.70 12.86
C LEU A 296 9.67 -13.52 11.61
N THR A 297 8.67 -14.06 10.92
CA THR A 297 8.87 -14.81 9.67
C THR A 297 9.50 -13.91 8.61
N ARG A 298 8.95 -12.70 8.37
CA ARG A 298 9.51 -11.76 7.39
C ARG A 298 10.94 -11.33 7.73
N ALA A 299 11.22 -11.04 9.00
CA ALA A 299 12.54 -10.64 9.45
C ALA A 299 13.59 -11.74 9.19
N LEU A 300 13.24 -12.99 9.49
CA LEU A 300 14.09 -14.14 9.20
C LEU A 300 14.24 -14.36 7.68
N MET A 301 13.16 -14.27 6.89
CA MET A 301 13.24 -14.37 5.43
C MET A 301 14.18 -13.33 4.83
N GLN A 302 14.10 -12.08 5.29
CA GLN A 302 14.99 -11.01 4.84
C GLN A 302 16.45 -11.22 5.26
N TYR A 303 16.70 -11.75 6.47
CA TYR A 303 18.04 -12.12 6.92
C TYR A 303 18.65 -13.25 6.07
N TYR A 304 17.85 -14.28 5.74
CA TYR A 304 18.28 -15.41 4.90
C TYR A 304 18.28 -15.11 3.39
N GLY A 305 17.72 -13.97 2.96
CA GLY A 305 17.53 -13.63 1.55
C GLY A 305 16.50 -14.51 0.83
N LEU A 306 15.54 -15.08 1.59
CA LEU A 306 14.40 -15.83 1.05
C LEU A 306 13.29 -14.83 0.71
N THR A 307 12.72 -14.91 -0.47
CA THR A 307 11.56 -14.09 -0.85
C THR A 307 10.28 -14.67 -0.25
N ALA A 308 9.50 -13.82 0.42
CA ALA A 308 8.15 -14.14 0.90
C ALA A 308 7.14 -14.30 -0.24
#